data_AF-A0A327J899-F1
#
_entry.id   AF-A0A327J899-F1
#
_cell.length_a   1.000
_cell.length_b   1.000
_cell.length_c   1.000
_cell.angle_alpha   90.00
_cell.angle_beta   90.00
_cell.angle_gamma   90.00
#
_symmetry.space_group_name_H-M   'P 1'
#
loop_
_entity.id
_entity.type
_entity.pdbx_description
1 polymer ?
#
loop_
_entity_poly.entity_id
_entity_poly.type
_entity_poly.pdbx_seq_one_letter_code
_entity_poly.pdbx_strand_id
1 'polypeptide(L)'
;MKINSITPQVLNQNYKVNLNSQQQSRTEQSGVSSPLQAVRANQYMGYLPNFTGGYSLNLAQTIENLDKLAAKHSDLYPKNVREWAGMILEEGNKGKETLIGVHKRLYASIKDCFSLEELKAKFPEFKDVKSAKDVDYKEGSFLDDIQKGKVEFFNPEEDLSLQLIKLYWGEGFSLNDLRAYAGGHELNHIMNKLNIPKVNKSYGQVLKLSDPKYNERLTSQMKAKRLETLDRKAQREGGEPVYIKRGPLSAEHRQHISEGLQKYYRENPDRIFEMSERQKQFYEDNPEQKEILHRVMIRAWSIFGADHIKKALSKFMKGKGFKDFSTEELNSPERISKEKSQAMKKFWAMNEWAKKSFSKNMEHAWKSIKKEQDMYYIVDLTPNLFKKRFFAWCEKNGIDTTNLSFDEFKYYPHKPEQNKLDSSLINKYVPKFIDAQSGDESQKMANTYFLSLLRFRRTLDKLDPSKMNKDSLAAIEKAKAQIELGLYEGLTPNTYGQARFKKLGALEAQFIYNRVLNMLMNVHENKLIKNLNEELNNAYVTLDKRGSAAMAIDPITLKIHDV
;
A
#
# COMPACT_ATOMS: atom_id res chain seq x y z
N MET A 1 34.17 -37.70 4.47
CA MET A 1 33.40 -36.91 3.48
C MET A 1 33.39 -35.47 3.98
N LYS A 2 33.89 -34.51 3.19
CA LYS A 2 33.88 -33.09 3.58
C LYS A 2 32.50 -32.50 3.26
N ILE A 3 31.82 -31.98 4.28
CA ILE A 3 30.60 -31.16 4.13
C ILE A 3 31.03 -29.72 4.44
N ASN A 4 30.77 -28.80 3.50
CA ASN A 4 31.35 -27.44 3.52
C ASN A 4 30.47 -26.38 4.21
N SER A 5 29.28 -26.72 4.72
CA SER A 5 28.41 -25.74 5.42
C SER A 5 27.18 -26.38 6.04
N ILE A 6 26.89 -26.07 7.31
CA ILE A 6 25.52 -26.09 7.83
C ILE A 6 24.96 -24.69 7.55
N THR A 7 24.43 -24.50 6.35
CA THR A 7 23.69 -23.27 6.06
C THR A 7 22.23 -23.48 6.45
N PRO A 8 21.58 -22.56 7.17
CA PRO A 8 20.12 -22.53 7.29
C PRO A 8 19.52 -22.24 5.91
N GLN A 9 19.44 -23.26 5.05
CA GLN A 9 18.84 -23.18 3.74
C GLN A 9 17.42 -23.74 3.81
N VAL A 10 16.43 -22.85 3.92
CA VAL A 10 15.09 -23.15 3.41
C VAL A 10 15.17 -22.94 1.90
N LEU A 11 15.35 -24.04 1.16
CA LEU A 11 15.33 -23.98 -0.30
C LEU A 11 13.89 -23.73 -0.77
N ASN A 12 13.70 -22.64 -1.53
CA ASN A 12 12.51 -22.43 -2.36
C ASN A 12 12.29 -23.66 -3.27
N GLN A 13 11.03 -24.01 -3.53
CA GLN A 13 10.56 -25.23 -4.23
C GLN A 13 11.07 -25.44 -5.67
N ASN A 14 12.11 -24.74 -6.13
CA ASN A 14 12.62 -24.80 -7.50
C ASN A 14 13.84 -25.72 -7.70
N TYR A 15 14.15 -26.62 -6.77
CA TYR A 15 15.00 -27.77 -7.11
C TYR A 15 14.19 -28.80 -7.91
N LYS A 16 14.14 -28.59 -9.23
CA LYS A 16 13.77 -29.66 -10.17
C LYS A 16 14.85 -30.73 -10.10
N VAL A 17 14.56 -31.83 -9.41
CA VAL A 17 15.30 -33.07 -9.60
C VAL A 17 14.99 -33.54 -11.02
N ASN A 18 15.94 -33.36 -11.92
CA ASN A 18 15.90 -33.92 -13.26
C ASN A 18 15.95 -35.45 -13.14
N LEU A 19 14.83 -36.10 -13.39
CA LEU A 19 14.76 -37.51 -13.79
C LEU A 19 14.10 -37.50 -15.17
N ASN A 20 14.93 -37.60 -16.22
CA ASN A 20 14.69 -38.06 -17.61
C ASN A 20 13.31 -37.79 -18.26
N SER A 21 13.13 -37.39 -19.52
CA SER A 21 13.96 -37.22 -20.71
C SER A 21 12.98 -36.81 -21.83
N GLN A 22 13.45 -35.99 -22.79
CA GLN A 22 12.91 -35.83 -24.16
C GLN A 22 11.38 -35.75 -24.36
N GLN A 23 10.89 -34.56 -24.72
CA GLN A 23 10.31 -34.34 -26.05
C GLN A 23 10.12 -32.84 -26.29
N GLN A 24 10.85 -32.35 -27.29
CA GLN A 24 10.59 -31.07 -27.92
C GLN A 24 9.28 -31.15 -28.69
N SER A 25 8.40 -30.16 -28.52
CA SER A 25 7.55 -29.72 -29.62
C SER A 25 7.36 -28.22 -29.51
N ARG A 26 7.82 -27.53 -30.56
CA ARG A 26 7.47 -26.15 -30.87
C ARG A 26 5.97 -26.04 -31.08
N THR A 27 5.37 -24.98 -30.56
CA THR A 27 4.33 -24.26 -31.31
C THR A 27 4.39 -22.80 -30.91
N GLU A 28 4.87 -21.99 -31.84
CA GLU A 28 4.59 -20.56 -31.89
C GLU A 28 3.13 -20.40 -32.29
N GLN A 29 2.36 -19.55 -31.58
CA GLN A 29 1.82 -18.30 -32.13
C GLN A 29 0.64 -17.76 -31.30
N SER A 30 0.79 -16.48 -30.98
CA SER A 30 -0.24 -15.43 -30.95
C SER A 30 -1.47 -15.61 -30.05
N GLY A 31 -1.40 -14.97 -28.89
CA GLY A 31 -2.52 -14.40 -28.17
C GLY A 31 -1.97 -13.32 -27.25
N VAL A 32 -1.92 -12.08 -27.74
CA VAL A 32 -1.46 -10.91 -26.96
C VAL A 32 -2.42 -10.71 -25.79
N SER A 33 -2.11 -11.32 -24.65
CA SER A 33 -2.71 -10.99 -23.37
C SER A 33 -2.21 -9.61 -22.98
N SER A 34 -3.07 -8.60 -23.14
CA SER A 34 -2.81 -7.29 -22.55
C SER A 34 -2.91 -7.44 -21.03
N PRO A 35 -1.82 -7.24 -20.26
CA PRO A 35 -1.93 -7.13 -18.83
C PRO A 35 -2.82 -5.93 -18.52
N LEU A 36 -3.73 -6.11 -17.54
CA LEU A 36 -4.54 -5.08 -16.91
C LEU A 36 -3.90 -3.69 -17.05
N GLN A 37 -4.62 -2.75 -17.68
CA GLN A 37 -4.21 -1.39 -18.00
C GLN A 37 -3.92 -0.52 -16.76
N ALA A 38 -2.94 -0.90 -15.96
CA ALA A 38 -2.25 -0.03 -15.01
C ALA A 38 -1.24 0.89 -15.70
N VAL A 39 -1.02 0.74 -17.02
CA VAL A 39 0.06 1.44 -17.74
C VAL A 39 -0.37 2.76 -18.41
N ARG A 40 -1.67 3.06 -18.56
CA ARG A 40 -2.06 4.30 -19.25
C ARG A 40 -2.02 5.56 -18.38
N ALA A 41 -2.12 5.46 -17.04
CA ALA A 41 -2.01 6.63 -16.17
C ALA A 41 -0.58 7.23 -16.18
N ASN A 42 0.46 6.40 -16.24
CA ASN A 42 1.85 6.87 -16.23
C ASN A 42 2.30 7.50 -17.55
N GLN A 43 1.72 7.10 -18.69
CA GLN A 43 2.02 7.74 -19.98
C GLN A 43 1.47 9.18 -20.08
N TYR A 44 0.38 9.50 -19.36
CA TYR A 44 -0.12 10.88 -19.27
C TYR A 44 0.58 11.74 -18.21
N MET A 45 1.30 11.14 -17.26
CA MET A 45 2.03 11.86 -16.20
C MET A 45 3.40 12.39 -16.65
N GLY A 46 4.00 11.79 -17.70
CA GLY A 46 5.28 12.23 -18.28
C GLY A 46 5.19 13.49 -19.15
N TYR A 47 3.98 13.88 -19.55
CA TYR A 47 3.72 15.07 -20.39
C TYR A 47 2.77 16.04 -19.69
N LEU A 48 3.10 16.42 -18.46
CA LEU A 48 2.47 17.59 -17.83
C LEU A 48 3.32 18.83 -18.17
N PRO A 49 3.03 19.56 -19.26
CA PRO A 49 3.58 20.90 -19.40
C PRO A 49 3.15 21.71 -18.18
N ASN A 50 4.12 22.32 -17.50
CA ASN A 50 3.89 23.19 -16.36
C ASN A 50 2.90 24.28 -16.78
N PHE A 51 1.67 24.19 -16.30
CA PHE A 51 0.68 25.25 -16.47
C PHE A 51 1.08 26.40 -15.53
N THR A 52 1.89 27.32 -16.06
CA THR A 52 2.02 28.66 -15.52
C THR A 52 0.82 29.43 -16.06
N GLY A 53 -0.07 29.89 -15.18
CA GLY A 53 -1.28 30.60 -15.60
C GLY A 53 -0.94 31.93 -16.28
N GLY A 54 -0.73 31.92 -17.59
CA GLY A 54 -0.77 33.08 -18.50
C GLY A 54 0.33 34.15 -18.37
N TYR A 55 0.96 34.33 -17.22
CA TYR A 55 2.07 35.27 -17.01
C TYR A 55 3.18 34.60 -16.17
N SER A 56 4.43 34.84 -16.57
CA SER A 56 5.62 34.23 -15.98
C SER A 56 6.04 34.92 -14.68
N LEU A 57 6.62 34.20 -13.72
CA LEU A 57 7.39 34.81 -12.63
C LEU A 57 8.67 35.52 -13.12
N ASN A 58 9.01 35.36 -14.40
CA ASN A 58 10.12 36.03 -15.04
C ASN A 58 9.75 37.50 -15.33
N LEU A 59 10.51 38.44 -14.76
CA LEU A 59 10.31 39.87 -14.93
C LEU A 59 10.40 40.31 -16.40
N ALA A 60 11.38 39.79 -17.16
CA ALA A 60 11.60 40.17 -18.56
C ALA A 60 10.39 39.83 -19.45
N GLN A 61 9.92 38.58 -19.36
CA GLN A 61 8.74 38.12 -20.09
C GLN A 61 7.47 38.86 -19.66
N THR A 62 7.37 39.22 -18.37
CA THR A 62 6.22 39.98 -17.86
C THR A 62 6.19 41.41 -18.42
N ILE A 63 7.34 42.08 -18.44
CA ILE A 63 7.46 43.44 -19.00
C ILE A 63 7.24 43.43 -20.52
N GLU A 64 7.77 42.45 -21.25
CA GLU A 64 7.53 42.30 -22.69
C GLU A 64 6.03 42.17 -23.00
N ASN A 65 5.30 41.36 -22.21
CA ASN A 65 3.85 41.21 -22.38
C ASN A 65 3.07 42.46 -21.98
N LEU A 66 3.52 43.18 -20.95
CA LEU A 66 2.93 44.47 -20.58
C LEU A 66 3.18 45.54 -21.64
N ASP A 67 4.35 45.58 -22.26
CA ASP A 67 4.68 46.53 -23.34
C ASP A 67 3.85 46.24 -24.60
N LYS A 68 3.61 44.97 -24.94
CA LYS A 68 2.67 44.57 -26.01
C LYS A 68 1.24 45.03 -25.73
N LEU A 69 0.81 45.00 -24.47
CA LEU A 69 -0.51 45.50 -24.06
C LEU A 69 -0.55 47.03 -24.02
N ALA A 70 0.54 47.68 -23.63
CA ALA A 70 0.66 49.14 -23.55
C ALA A 70 0.64 49.79 -24.94
N ALA A 71 1.10 49.09 -25.97
CA ALA A 71 0.95 49.52 -27.37
C ALA A 71 -0.53 49.74 -27.79
N LYS A 72 -1.49 49.17 -27.07
CA LYS A 72 -2.94 49.36 -27.29
C LYS A 72 -3.60 50.31 -26.29
N HIS A 73 -2.96 50.57 -25.15
CA HIS A 73 -3.46 51.43 -24.06
C HIS A 73 -2.27 52.15 -23.39
N SER A 74 -2.12 53.45 -23.64
CA SER A 74 -0.95 54.25 -23.22
C SER A 74 -0.74 54.33 -21.70
N ASP A 75 -1.79 54.15 -20.90
CA ASP A 75 -1.77 54.30 -19.43
C ASP A 75 -1.94 52.95 -18.70
N LEU A 76 -1.32 51.88 -19.23
CA LEU A 76 -1.53 50.53 -18.69
C LEU A 76 -0.89 50.29 -17.32
N TYR A 77 0.31 50.84 -17.06
CA TYR A 77 1.00 50.65 -15.78
C TYR A 77 1.94 51.83 -15.44
N PRO A 78 2.29 52.03 -14.15
CA PRO A 78 3.06 53.21 -13.73
C PRO A 78 4.42 53.30 -14.41
N LYS A 79 4.76 54.46 -14.97
CA LYS A 79 6.02 54.71 -15.70
C LYS A 79 7.25 54.41 -14.83
N ASN A 80 7.21 54.80 -13.57
CA ASN A 80 8.30 54.58 -12.62
C ASN A 80 8.57 53.07 -12.39
N VAL A 81 7.52 52.24 -12.39
CA VAL A 81 7.67 50.78 -12.25
C VAL A 81 8.31 50.17 -13.50
N ARG A 82 8.03 50.72 -14.69
CA ARG A 82 8.68 50.31 -15.95
C ARG A 82 10.16 50.61 -15.94
N GLU A 83 10.52 51.84 -15.58
CA GLU A 83 11.91 52.31 -15.58
C GLU A 83 12.76 51.51 -14.59
N TRP A 84 12.26 51.31 -13.37
CA TRP A 84 12.92 50.47 -12.37
C TRP A 84 13.04 49.00 -12.80
N ALA A 85 12.00 48.44 -13.40
CA ALA A 85 12.08 47.08 -13.95
C ALA A 85 13.12 47.00 -15.08
N GLY A 86 13.23 48.04 -15.91
CA GLY A 86 14.24 48.16 -16.97
C GLY A 86 15.66 48.17 -16.41
N MET A 87 15.95 48.99 -15.40
CA MET A 87 17.25 49.04 -14.73
C MET A 87 17.65 47.67 -14.15
N ILE A 88 16.71 46.99 -13.48
CA ILE A 88 16.95 45.65 -12.91
C ILE A 88 17.24 44.62 -14.01
N LEU A 89 16.60 44.75 -15.18
CA LEU A 89 16.84 43.87 -16.33
C LEU A 89 18.18 44.15 -17.01
N GLU A 90 18.60 45.42 -17.10
CA GLU A 90 19.93 45.81 -17.60
C GLU A 90 21.07 45.27 -16.72
N GLU A 91 20.87 45.19 -15.40
CA GLU A 91 21.79 44.55 -14.46
C GLU A 91 21.73 43.00 -14.50
N GLY A 92 20.85 42.43 -15.33
CA GLY A 92 20.70 40.98 -15.54
C GLY A 92 19.77 40.27 -14.54
N ASN A 93 18.98 41.00 -13.75
CA ASN A 93 18.04 40.48 -12.74
C ASN A 93 18.62 39.35 -11.88
N LYS A 94 19.82 39.56 -11.32
CA LYS A 94 20.54 38.56 -10.50
C LYS A 94 19.73 38.11 -9.28
N GLY A 95 18.86 38.98 -8.76
CA GLY A 95 17.98 38.72 -7.61
C GLY A 95 16.73 37.88 -7.92
N LYS A 96 16.46 37.52 -9.20
CA LYS A 96 15.21 36.86 -9.63
C LYS A 96 13.97 37.62 -9.17
N GLU A 97 14.02 38.95 -9.25
CA GLU A 97 12.90 39.81 -8.90
C GLU A 97 11.70 39.53 -9.81
N THR A 98 10.52 39.70 -9.24
CA THR A 98 9.21 39.58 -9.91
C THR A 98 8.60 40.97 -10.06
N LEU A 99 7.58 41.13 -10.92
CA LEU A 99 6.91 42.42 -11.08
C LEU A 99 6.31 42.95 -9.77
N ILE A 100 5.68 42.08 -8.97
CA ILE A 100 5.19 42.44 -7.62
C ILE A 100 6.34 42.85 -6.69
N GLY A 101 7.51 42.22 -6.79
CA GLY A 101 8.69 42.61 -6.02
C GLY A 101 9.16 44.03 -6.34
N VAL A 102 9.24 44.36 -7.64
CA VAL A 102 9.57 45.72 -8.10
C VAL A 102 8.52 46.73 -7.64
N HIS A 103 7.24 46.41 -7.77
CA HIS A 103 6.13 47.27 -7.32
C HIS A 103 6.20 47.55 -5.81
N LYS A 104 6.35 46.51 -4.99
CA LYS A 104 6.46 46.64 -3.52
C LYS A 104 7.68 47.45 -3.10
N ARG A 105 8.81 47.31 -3.82
CA ARG A 105 10.03 48.07 -3.53
C ARG A 105 9.85 49.56 -3.82
N LEU A 106 9.23 49.89 -4.95
CA LEU A 106 8.99 51.27 -5.36
C LEU A 106 8.03 52.00 -4.40
N TYR A 107 7.02 51.28 -3.92
CA TYR A 107 6.03 51.81 -2.98
C TYR A 107 6.32 51.43 -1.52
N ALA A 108 7.53 50.96 -1.19
CA ALA A 108 7.89 50.54 0.16
C ALA A 108 7.78 51.69 1.16
N SER A 109 8.20 52.89 0.77
CA SER A 109 8.18 54.09 1.61
C SER A 109 6.78 54.60 1.95
N ILE A 110 5.71 54.08 1.30
CA ILE A 110 4.33 54.33 1.71
C ILE A 110 4.08 53.76 3.12
N LYS A 111 4.73 52.65 3.48
CA LYS A 111 4.56 52.01 4.79
C LYS A 111 5.08 52.87 5.93
N ASP A 112 6.14 53.64 5.64
CA ASP A 112 6.81 54.52 6.61
C ASP A 112 6.10 55.87 6.77
N CYS A 113 5.03 56.14 6.01
CA CYS A 113 4.22 57.35 6.16
C CYS A 113 3.21 57.18 7.29
N PHE A 114 3.17 58.12 8.23
CA PHE A 114 2.24 58.09 9.38
C PHE A 114 1.05 59.05 9.21
N SER A 115 1.07 59.92 8.21
CA SER A 115 -0.01 60.85 7.90
C SER A 115 -0.30 60.94 6.40
N LEU A 116 -1.53 61.33 6.06
CA LEU A 116 -1.92 61.59 4.66
C LEU A 116 -1.16 62.78 4.05
N GLU A 117 -0.76 63.77 4.86
CA GLU A 117 0.02 64.92 4.40
C GLU A 117 1.43 64.51 3.96
N GLU A 118 2.08 63.65 4.75
CA GLU A 118 3.39 63.08 4.41
C GLU A 118 3.32 62.21 3.14
N LEU A 119 2.25 61.41 3.02
CA LEU A 119 2.02 60.58 1.83
C LEU A 119 1.85 61.45 0.57
N LYS A 120 1.04 62.51 0.65
CA LYS A 120 0.79 63.45 -0.46
C LYS A 120 2.03 64.23 -0.88
N ALA A 121 2.92 64.55 0.07
CA ALA A 121 4.18 65.22 -0.21
C ALA A 121 5.17 64.31 -0.96
N LYS A 122 5.20 63.01 -0.63
CA LYS A 122 6.10 62.03 -1.25
C LYS A 122 5.59 61.47 -2.58
N PHE A 123 4.27 61.37 -2.76
CA PHE A 123 3.64 60.72 -3.90
C PHE A 123 2.55 61.61 -4.53
N PRO A 124 2.88 62.32 -5.62
CA PRO A 124 1.95 63.23 -6.31
C PRO A 124 0.66 62.56 -6.78
N GLU A 125 0.68 61.24 -7.05
CA GLU A 125 -0.50 60.48 -7.46
C GLU A 125 -1.61 60.44 -6.39
N PHE A 126 -1.31 60.69 -5.11
CA PHE A 126 -2.28 60.67 -4.01
C PHE A 126 -2.77 62.07 -3.58
N LYS A 127 -2.42 63.13 -4.32
CA LYS A 127 -2.75 64.53 -3.97
C LYS A 127 -4.23 64.74 -3.64
N ASP A 128 -5.11 64.11 -4.42
CA ASP A 128 -6.56 64.30 -4.34
C ASP A 128 -7.28 63.30 -3.40
N VAL A 129 -6.53 62.48 -2.65
CA VAL A 129 -7.10 61.51 -1.70
C VAL A 129 -7.74 62.23 -0.51
N LYS A 130 -8.94 61.80 -0.12
CA LYS A 130 -9.68 62.36 1.03
C LYS A 130 -9.44 61.52 2.28
N SER A 131 -9.44 62.16 3.46
CA SER A 131 -9.47 61.44 4.73
C SER A 131 -10.82 60.73 4.88
N ALA A 132 -10.84 59.59 5.53
CA ALA A 132 -12.09 58.93 5.89
C ALA A 132 -12.96 59.74 6.87
N LYS A 133 -12.37 60.73 7.57
CA LYS A 133 -13.08 61.66 8.46
C LYS A 133 -13.88 62.72 7.71
N ASP A 134 -13.49 63.01 6.46
CA ASP A 134 -14.08 64.07 5.63
C ASP A 134 -15.21 63.54 4.71
N VAL A 135 -15.68 62.31 4.93
CA VAL A 135 -16.62 61.62 4.04
C VAL A 135 -17.83 61.10 4.81
N ASP A 136 -19.02 61.47 4.35
CA ASP A 136 -20.28 60.99 4.92
C ASP A 136 -20.45 59.47 4.76
N TYR A 137 -20.79 58.82 5.88
CA TYR A 137 -21.08 57.39 5.95
C TYR A 137 -22.47 57.11 6.52
N LYS A 138 -23.00 55.93 6.20
CA LYS A 138 -24.30 55.45 6.71
C LYS A 138 -24.07 54.53 7.90
N GLU A 139 -24.98 54.53 8.85
CA GLU A 139 -24.97 53.60 9.99
C GLU A 139 -25.07 52.14 9.49
N GLY A 140 -24.22 51.24 10.02
CA GLY A 140 -24.09 49.86 9.56
C GLY A 140 -23.28 49.67 8.26
N SER A 141 -22.57 50.70 7.79
CA SER A 141 -21.64 50.57 6.65
C SER A 141 -20.22 50.21 7.11
N PHE A 142 -19.38 49.72 6.19
CA PHE A 142 -17.98 49.37 6.49
C PHE A 142 -17.19 50.52 7.17
N LEU A 143 -17.46 51.78 6.81
CA LEU A 143 -16.85 52.95 7.46
C LEU A 143 -17.32 53.12 8.92
N ASP A 144 -18.60 52.83 9.19
CA ASP A 144 -19.17 52.82 10.55
C ASP A 144 -18.59 51.69 11.40
N ASP A 145 -18.44 50.49 10.83
CA ASP A 145 -17.90 49.32 11.52
C ASP A 145 -16.40 49.47 11.87
N ILE A 146 -15.62 50.14 11.01
CA ILE A 146 -14.22 50.45 11.32
C ILE A 146 -14.12 51.50 12.43
N GLN A 147 -14.90 52.59 12.35
CA GLN A 147 -14.89 53.63 13.39
C GLN A 147 -15.37 53.11 14.75
N LYS A 148 -16.28 52.13 14.77
CA LYS A 148 -16.72 51.41 15.97
C LYS A 148 -15.77 50.28 16.40
N GLY A 149 -14.65 50.08 15.72
CA GLY A 149 -13.62 49.09 16.06
C GLY A 149 -14.05 47.63 15.89
N LYS A 150 -15.08 47.35 15.06
CA LYS A 150 -15.62 45.99 14.86
C LYS A 150 -14.83 45.15 13.85
N VAL A 151 -13.92 45.77 13.10
CA VAL A 151 -13.10 45.09 12.09
C VAL A 151 -11.68 44.95 12.61
N GLU A 152 -11.30 43.73 13.00
CA GLU A 152 -10.02 43.43 13.67
C GLU A 152 -8.76 43.84 12.89
N PHE A 153 -8.84 43.86 11.55
CA PHE A 153 -7.67 44.08 10.68
C PHE A 153 -7.36 45.56 10.39
N PHE A 154 -8.22 46.50 10.80
CA PHE A 154 -8.02 47.93 10.58
C PHE A 154 -7.89 48.67 11.92
N ASN A 155 -6.86 49.51 12.05
CA ASN A 155 -6.65 50.31 13.25
C ASN A 155 -7.57 51.55 13.23
N PRO A 156 -8.46 51.75 14.21
CA PRO A 156 -9.33 52.93 14.24
C PRO A 156 -8.57 54.25 14.49
N GLU A 157 -7.34 54.20 15.02
CA GLU A 157 -6.52 55.39 15.30
C GLU A 157 -5.79 55.94 14.06
N GLU A 158 -5.56 55.09 13.06
CA GLU A 158 -4.91 55.47 11.80
C GLU A 158 -5.96 55.77 10.72
N ASP A 159 -5.69 56.75 9.85
CA ASP A 159 -6.61 57.07 8.76
C ASP A 159 -6.84 55.87 7.83
N LEU A 160 -8.10 55.51 7.60
CA LEU A 160 -8.45 54.38 6.74
C LEU A 160 -7.94 54.55 5.31
N SER A 161 -7.92 55.77 4.77
CA SER A 161 -7.38 56.01 3.43
C SER A 161 -5.89 55.68 3.38
N LEU A 162 -5.13 55.98 4.44
CA LEU A 162 -3.71 55.64 4.55
C LEU A 162 -3.52 54.11 4.65
N GLN A 163 -4.30 53.44 5.48
CA GLN A 163 -4.25 51.97 5.63
C GLN A 163 -4.61 51.25 4.33
N LEU A 164 -5.64 51.72 3.61
CA LEU A 164 -6.04 51.17 2.32
C LEU A 164 -4.96 51.37 1.25
N ILE A 165 -4.28 52.52 1.22
CA ILE A 165 -3.18 52.77 0.29
C ILE A 165 -1.96 51.89 0.62
N LYS A 166 -1.63 51.73 1.92
CA LYS A 166 -0.56 50.81 2.36
C LYS A 166 -0.80 49.37 1.90
N LEU A 167 -2.02 48.87 2.00
CA LEU A 167 -2.34 47.49 1.59
C LEU A 167 -2.52 47.36 0.06
N TYR A 168 -3.17 48.31 -0.59
CA TYR A 168 -3.50 48.22 -2.02
C TYR A 168 -2.31 48.58 -2.93
N TRP A 169 -1.59 49.67 -2.64
CA TRP A 169 -0.41 50.12 -3.41
C TRP A 169 0.91 49.65 -2.78
N GLY A 170 1.06 49.74 -1.46
CA GLY A 170 2.31 49.32 -0.79
C GLY A 170 2.54 47.81 -0.81
N GLU A 171 1.49 47.01 -0.59
CA GLU A 171 1.55 45.54 -0.61
C GLU A 171 1.05 44.92 -1.93
N GLY A 172 0.47 45.71 -2.83
CA GLY A 172 -0.05 45.26 -4.12
C GLY A 172 -1.26 44.30 -4.02
N PHE A 173 -2.04 44.37 -2.95
CA PHE A 173 -3.22 43.50 -2.78
C PHE A 173 -4.30 43.84 -3.82
N SER A 174 -4.96 42.83 -4.38
CA SER A 174 -6.15 43.08 -5.20
C SER A 174 -7.35 43.41 -4.33
N LEU A 175 -8.35 44.11 -4.88
CA LEU A 175 -9.60 44.40 -4.17
C LEU A 175 -10.30 43.13 -3.65
N ASN A 176 -10.14 42.00 -4.36
CA ASN A 176 -10.67 40.70 -3.92
C ASN A 176 -9.90 40.14 -2.72
N ASP A 177 -8.60 40.42 -2.62
CA ASP A 177 -7.81 39.99 -1.46
C ASP A 177 -8.17 40.85 -0.25
N LEU A 178 -8.31 42.16 -0.44
CA LEU A 178 -8.76 43.09 0.61
C LEU A 178 -10.17 42.80 1.14
N ARG A 179 -11.05 42.22 0.32
CA ARG A 179 -12.39 41.79 0.74
C ARG A 179 -12.35 40.80 1.91
N ALA A 180 -11.34 39.94 1.97
CA ALA A 180 -11.18 38.99 3.07
C ALA A 180 -10.85 39.70 4.40
N TYR A 181 -10.06 40.77 4.35
CA TYR A 181 -9.69 41.59 5.51
C TYR A 181 -10.80 42.57 5.91
N ALA A 182 -11.67 42.92 4.97
CA ALA A 182 -12.82 43.80 5.16
C ALA A 182 -14.11 43.05 5.56
N GLY A 183 -14.02 41.85 6.16
CA GLY A 183 -15.20 41.10 6.62
C GLY A 183 -16.18 40.70 5.50
N GLY A 184 -15.72 40.62 4.24
CA GLY A 184 -16.56 40.30 3.09
C GLY A 184 -17.17 41.50 2.37
N HIS A 185 -16.96 42.74 2.84
CA HIS A 185 -17.45 43.97 2.22
C HIS A 185 -16.69 44.32 0.92
N GLU A 186 -17.42 44.82 -0.08
CA GLU A 186 -16.83 45.27 -1.35
C GLU A 186 -16.23 46.67 -1.23
N LEU A 187 -14.90 46.77 -1.35
CA LEU A 187 -14.17 48.02 -1.15
C LEU A 187 -14.19 48.96 -2.36
N ASN A 188 -14.75 48.52 -3.49
CA ASN A 188 -14.70 49.28 -4.75
C ASN A 188 -15.37 50.66 -4.63
N HIS A 189 -16.50 50.72 -3.93
CA HIS A 189 -17.26 51.94 -3.68
C HIS A 189 -16.56 52.87 -2.69
N ILE A 190 -15.91 52.30 -1.67
CA ILE A 190 -15.16 53.03 -0.65
C ILE A 190 -13.93 53.69 -1.26
N MET A 191 -13.17 52.96 -2.10
CA MET A 191 -12.02 53.50 -2.84
C MET A 191 -12.41 54.70 -3.71
N ASN A 192 -13.59 54.66 -4.35
CA ASN A 192 -14.10 55.78 -5.15
C ASN A 192 -14.49 56.99 -4.26
N LYS A 193 -15.16 56.75 -3.12
CA LYS A 193 -15.56 57.80 -2.17
C LYS A 193 -14.36 58.54 -1.57
N LEU A 194 -13.31 57.80 -1.20
CA LEU A 194 -12.06 58.34 -0.66
C LEU A 194 -11.15 58.93 -1.75
N ASN A 195 -11.56 58.83 -3.02
CA ASN A 195 -10.81 59.26 -4.19
C ASN A 195 -9.40 58.62 -4.26
N ILE A 196 -9.28 57.34 -3.89
CA ILE A 196 -8.02 56.59 -3.96
C ILE A 196 -7.82 56.09 -5.40
N PRO A 197 -6.71 56.46 -6.06
CA PRO A 197 -6.39 55.98 -7.41
C PRO A 197 -6.34 54.46 -7.46
N LYS A 198 -6.92 53.87 -8.51
CA LYS A 198 -6.93 52.42 -8.73
C LYS A 198 -5.90 52.06 -9.78
N VAL A 199 -5.21 50.93 -9.59
CA VAL A 199 -4.35 50.38 -10.63
C VAL A 199 -5.20 49.89 -11.80
N ASN A 200 -4.66 49.95 -13.02
CA ASN A 200 -5.32 49.41 -14.20
C ASN A 200 -5.66 47.92 -13.98
N LYS A 201 -6.87 47.49 -14.38
CA LYS A 201 -7.36 46.12 -14.20
C LYS A 201 -6.39 45.06 -14.76
N SER A 202 -5.85 45.30 -15.96
CA SER A 202 -4.92 44.38 -16.62
C SER A 202 -3.59 44.33 -15.86
N TYR A 203 -3.06 45.48 -15.44
CA TYR A 203 -1.84 45.53 -14.63
C TYR A 203 -2.02 44.84 -13.26
N GLY A 204 -3.13 45.09 -12.56
CA GLY A 204 -3.42 44.44 -11.28
C GLY A 204 -3.55 42.91 -11.40
N GLN A 205 -4.09 42.40 -12.51
CA GLN A 205 -4.13 40.96 -12.77
C GLN A 205 -2.73 40.37 -12.99
N VAL A 206 -1.88 41.05 -13.76
CA VAL A 206 -0.49 40.64 -14.00
C VAL A 206 0.31 40.70 -12.69
N LEU A 207 0.11 41.74 -11.89
CA LEU A 207 0.73 41.91 -10.59
C LEU A 207 0.42 40.73 -9.66
N LYS A 208 -0.84 40.32 -9.58
CA LYS A 208 -1.29 39.16 -8.80
C LYS A 208 -0.70 37.83 -9.30
N LEU A 209 -0.57 37.66 -10.62
CA LEU A 209 0.02 36.46 -11.21
C LEU A 209 1.55 36.40 -11.05
N SER A 210 2.18 37.55 -10.84
CA SER A 210 3.62 37.66 -10.56
C SER A 210 3.99 37.34 -9.10
N ASP A 211 3.02 37.18 -8.20
CA ASP A 211 3.26 36.69 -6.83
C ASP A 211 3.56 35.18 -6.84
N PRO A 212 4.77 34.76 -6.41
CA PRO A 212 5.16 33.35 -6.36
C PRO A 212 4.18 32.48 -5.56
N LYS A 213 3.68 32.96 -4.40
CA LYS A 213 2.80 32.18 -3.53
C LYS A 213 1.43 31.98 -4.16
N TYR A 214 0.90 33.03 -4.79
CA TYR A 214 -0.37 32.94 -5.51
C TYR A 214 -0.28 32.01 -6.72
N ASN A 215 0.80 32.12 -7.50
CA ASN A 215 1.04 31.31 -8.67
C ASN A 215 1.15 29.82 -8.31
N GLU A 216 1.92 29.47 -7.28
CA GLU A 216 2.07 28.09 -6.80
C GLU A 216 0.73 27.48 -6.38
N ARG A 217 -0.10 28.22 -5.64
CA ARG A 217 -1.44 27.77 -5.24
C ARG A 217 -2.33 27.54 -6.46
N LEU A 218 -2.36 28.47 -7.40
CA LEU A 218 -3.17 28.38 -8.61
C LEU A 218 -2.74 27.19 -9.48
N THR A 219 -1.43 27.02 -9.72
CA THR A 219 -0.87 25.91 -10.47
C THR A 219 -1.18 24.58 -9.81
N SER A 220 -1.10 24.49 -8.48
CA SER A 220 -1.46 23.29 -7.72
C SER A 220 -2.94 22.92 -7.90
N GLN A 221 -3.85 23.89 -7.80
CA GLN A 221 -5.29 23.67 -8.00
C GLN A 221 -5.61 23.23 -9.43
N MET A 222 -4.99 23.87 -10.43
CA MET A 222 -5.19 23.52 -11.84
C MET A 222 -4.62 22.13 -12.17
N LYS A 223 -3.46 21.77 -11.61
CA LYS A 223 -2.88 20.43 -11.73
C LYS A 223 -3.80 19.38 -11.14
N ALA A 224 -4.38 19.63 -9.97
CA ALA A 224 -5.34 18.71 -9.32
C ALA A 224 -6.60 18.52 -10.18
N LYS A 225 -7.20 19.61 -10.69
CA LYS A 225 -8.38 19.54 -11.57
C LYS A 225 -8.09 18.80 -12.87
N ARG A 226 -6.91 19.00 -13.46
CA ARG A 226 -6.49 18.32 -14.69
C ARG A 226 -6.30 16.83 -14.47
N LEU A 227 -5.68 16.45 -13.35
CA LEU A 227 -5.50 15.05 -12.97
C LEU A 227 -6.85 14.36 -12.75
N GLU A 228 -7.79 15.01 -12.07
CA GLU A 228 -9.16 14.50 -11.87
C GLU A 228 -9.88 14.31 -13.21
N THR A 229 -9.72 15.23 -14.15
CA THR A 229 -10.33 15.15 -15.48
C THR A 229 -9.77 13.98 -16.29
N LEU A 230 -8.45 13.76 -16.23
CA LEU A 230 -7.80 12.62 -16.89
C LEU A 230 -8.22 11.29 -16.27
N ASP A 231 -8.31 11.20 -14.93
CA ASP A 231 -8.78 10.00 -14.23
C ASP A 231 -10.24 9.69 -14.58
N ARG A 232 -11.12 10.71 -14.65
CA ARG A 232 -12.49 10.57 -15.15
C ARG A 232 -12.54 10.02 -16.57
N LYS A 233 -11.67 10.51 -17.45
CA LYS A 233 -11.62 10.07 -18.85
C LYS A 233 -11.13 8.61 -18.95
N ALA A 234 -10.08 8.25 -18.21
CA ALA A 234 -9.55 6.89 -18.17
C ALA A 234 -10.58 5.88 -17.66
N GLN A 235 -11.32 6.21 -16.60
CA GLN A 235 -12.38 5.35 -16.06
C GLN A 235 -13.52 5.14 -17.04
N ARG A 236 -13.95 6.20 -17.75
CA ARG A 236 -14.95 6.09 -18.82
C ARG A 236 -14.46 5.21 -19.98
N GLU A 237 -13.22 5.37 -20.41
CA GLU A 237 -12.61 4.55 -21.48
C GLU A 237 -12.43 3.08 -21.05
N GLY A 238 -12.18 2.81 -19.77
CA GLY A 238 -12.15 1.47 -19.19
C GLY A 238 -13.53 0.82 -19.03
N GLY A 239 -14.61 1.52 -19.38
CA GLY A 239 -15.98 1.03 -19.23
C GLY A 239 -16.48 1.03 -17.78
N GLU A 240 -15.90 1.84 -16.89
CA GLU A 240 -16.41 1.99 -15.54
C GLU A 240 -17.70 2.82 -15.53
N PRO A 241 -18.77 2.35 -14.88
CA PRO A 241 -20.10 2.98 -14.96
C PRO A 241 -20.23 4.27 -14.14
N VAL A 242 -19.39 4.45 -13.12
CA VAL A 242 -19.42 5.61 -12.20
C VAL A 242 -17.99 6.02 -11.90
N TYR A 243 -17.72 7.32 -11.89
CA TYR A 243 -16.41 7.83 -11.51
C TYR A 243 -16.13 7.59 -10.02
N ILE A 244 -15.06 6.86 -9.71
CA ILE A 244 -14.59 6.61 -8.35
C ILE A 244 -13.25 7.32 -8.17
N LYS A 245 -13.25 8.37 -7.33
CA LYS A 245 -12.01 9.09 -7.00
C LYS A 245 -11.03 8.16 -6.28
N ARG A 246 -9.78 8.11 -6.76
CA ARG A 246 -8.70 7.34 -6.10
C ARG A 246 -8.33 7.99 -4.75
N GLY A 247 -8.36 7.21 -3.67
CA GLY A 247 -8.01 7.65 -2.31
C GLY A 247 -9.11 7.38 -1.27
N PRO A 248 -8.95 7.86 -0.02
CA PRO A 248 -9.97 7.68 1.02
C PRO A 248 -11.24 8.47 0.65
N LEU A 249 -12.32 7.75 0.41
CA LEU A 249 -13.63 8.32 0.09
C LEU A 249 -14.34 8.79 1.37
N SER A 250 -14.96 9.97 1.32
CA SER A 250 -15.89 10.40 2.37
C SER A 250 -17.14 9.52 2.38
N ALA A 251 -17.90 9.54 3.48
CA ALA A 251 -19.15 8.79 3.58
C ALA A 251 -20.16 9.17 2.49
N GLU A 252 -20.31 10.47 2.21
CA GLU A 252 -21.18 11.00 1.15
C GLU A 252 -20.75 10.52 -0.24
N HIS A 253 -19.45 10.55 -0.55
CA HIS A 253 -18.96 10.04 -1.83
C HIS A 253 -19.23 8.54 -1.99
N ARG A 254 -19.09 7.74 -0.92
CA ARG A 254 -19.43 6.30 -0.95
C ARG A 254 -20.92 6.07 -1.22
N GLN A 255 -21.79 6.86 -0.60
CA GLN A 255 -23.24 6.78 -0.83
C GLN A 255 -23.59 7.15 -2.27
N HIS A 256 -23.08 8.27 -2.79
CA HIS A 256 -23.35 8.70 -4.16
C HIS A 256 -22.83 7.70 -5.21
N ILE A 257 -21.67 7.08 -4.97
CA ILE A 257 -21.16 5.98 -5.82
C ILE A 257 -22.10 4.78 -5.75
N SER A 258 -22.53 4.38 -4.54
CA SER A 258 -23.45 3.26 -4.36
C SER A 258 -24.79 3.49 -5.06
N GLU A 259 -25.38 4.68 -4.93
CA GLU A 259 -26.63 5.06 -5.59
C GLU A 259 -26.49 5.08 -7.11
N GLY A 260 -25.39 5.67 -7.61
CA GLY A 260 -25.07 5.68 -9.05
C GLY A 260 -24.92 4.27 -9.62
N LEU A 261 -24.23 3.37 -8.92
CA LEU A 261 -24.09 1.98 -9.31
C LEU A 261 -25.44 1.25 -9.28
N GLN A 262 -26.24 1.43 -8.24
CA GLN A 262 -27.56 0.82 -8.13
C GLN A 262 -28.49 1.27 -9.26
N LYS A 263 -28.46 2.56 -9.61
CA LYS A 263 -29.23 3.11 -10.74
C LYS A 263 -28.76 2.52 -12.07
N TYR A 264 -27.44 2.53 -12.31
CA TYR A 264 -26.84 1.97 -13.52
C TYR A 264 -27.21 0.50 -13.74
N TYR A 265 -27.10 -0.35 -12.71
CA TYR A 265 -27.44 -1.78 -12.83
C TYR A 265 -28.96 -2.05 -12.89
N ARG A 266 -29.79 -1.13 -12.39
CA ARG A 266 -31.24 -1.19 -12.57
C ARG A 266 -31.62 -0.90 -14.02
N GLU A 267 -30.95 0.06 -14.64
CA GLU A 267 -31.16 0.48 -16.03
C GLU A 267 -30.48 -0.46 -17.04
N ASN A 268 -29.45 -1.21 -16.62
CA ASN A 268 -28.68 -2.12 -17.48
C ASN A 268 -28.60 -3.53 -16.86
N PRO A 269 -29.70 -4.30 -16.84
CA PRO A 269 -29.75 -5.62 -16.21
C PRO A 269 -28.79 -6.63 -16.85
N ASP A 270 -28.53 -6.52 -18.16
CA ASP A 270 -27.61 -7.41 -18.90
C ASP A 270 -26.14 -7.19 -18.50
N ARG A 271 -25.77 -6.00 -18.04
CA ARG A 271 -24.42 -5.71 -17.53
C ARG A 271 -24.11 -6.47 -16.24
N ILE A 272 -25.12 -6.83 -15.46
CA ILE A 272 -24.95 -7.71 -14.29
C ILE A 272 -24.47 -9.09 -14.75
N PHE A 273 -24.95 -9.55 -15.91
CA PHE A 273 -24.54 -10.82 -16.49
C PHE A 273 -23.12 -10.74 -17.06
N GLU A 274 -22.78 -9.69 -17.81
CA GLU A 274 -21.41 -9.46 -18.27
C GLU A 274 -20.40 -9.36 -17.12
N MET A 275 -20.78 -8.73 -16.00
CA MET A 275 -19.94 -8.67 -14.80
C MET A 275 -19.73 -10.05 -14.19
N SER A 276 -20.79 -10.87 -14.13
CA SER A 276 -20.68 -12.24 -13.63
C SER A 276 -19.74 -13.09 -14.50
N GLU A 277 -19.80 -12.94 -15.82
CA GLU A 277 -18.90 -13.64 -16.75
C GLU A 277 -17.46 -13.12 -16.65
N ARG A 278 -17.27 -11.80 -16.59
CA ARG A 278 -15.94 -11.20 -16.33
C ARG A 278 -15.35 -11.65 -15.00
N GLN A 279 -16.18 -11.81 -13.97
CA GLN A 279 -15.74 -12.27 -12.66
C GLN A 279 -15.34 -13.76 -12.69
N LYS A 280 -16.08 -14.60 -13.42
CA LYS A 280 -15.66 -15.99 -13.67
C LYS A 280 -14.32 -16.04 -14.41
N GLN A 281 -14.20 -15.28 -15.49
CA GLN A 281 -12.98 -15.23 -16.29
C GLN A 281 -11.80 -14.70 -15.48
N PHE A 282 -12.00 -13.70 -14.62
CA PHE A 282 -10.98 -13.26 -13.67
C PHE A 282 -10.47 -14.41 -12.78
N TYR A 283 -11.35 -15.24 -12.23
CA TYR A 283 -10.93 -16.37 -11.39
C TYR A 283 -10.34 -17.54 -12.19
N GLU A 284 -10.72 -17.71 -13.46
CA GLU A 284 -10.08 -18.66 -14.38
C GLU A 284 -8.65 -18.22 -14.72
N ASP A 285 -8.48 -16.93 -15.02
CA ASP A 285 -7.18 -16.33 -15.34
C ASP A 285 -6.28 -16.16 -14.11
N ASN A 286 -6.86 -16.11 -12.90
CA ASN A 286 -6.16 -15.91 -11.63
C ASN A 286 -6.46 -17.07 -10.63
N PRO A 287 -5.81 -18.24 -10.80
CA PRO A 287 -6.08 -19.42 -9.97
C PRO A 287 -5.80 -19.20 -8.48
N GLU A 288 -4.84 -18.34 -8.13
CA GLU A 288 -4.56 -17.97 -6.73
C GLU A 288 -5.74 -17.23 -6.08
N GLN A 289 -6.35 -16.29 -6.80
CA GLN A 289 -7.51 -15.53 -6.32
C GLN A 289 -8.75 -16.43 -6.19
N LYS A 290 -8.88 -17.41 -7.10
CA LYS A 290 -9.91 -18.44 -7.03
C LYS A 290 -9.76 -19.29 -5.77
N GLU A 291 -8.55 -19.71 -5.45
CA GLU A 291 -8.27 -20.49 -4.24
C GLU A 291 -8.55 -19.70 -2.96
N ILE A 292 -8.20 -18.40 -2.93
CA ILE A 292 -8.55 -17.50 -1.82
C ILE A 292 -10.07 -17.43 -1.65
N LEU A 293 -10.82 -17.22 -2.73
CA LEU A 293 -12.28 -17.18 -2.67
C LEU A 293 -12.85 -18.52 -2.16
N HIS A 294 -12.34 -19.64 -2.66
CA HIS A 294 -12.75 -20.97 -2.24
C HIS A 294 -12.58 -21.17 -0.72
N ARG A 295 -11.41 -20.81 -0.18
CA ARG A 295 -11.13 -20.85 1.26
C ARG A 295 -12.05 -19.94 2.07
N VAL A 296 -12.30 -18.73 1.57
CA VAL A 296 -13.26 -17.80 2.21
C VAL A 296 -14.65 -18.42 2.26
N MET A 297 -15.11 -19.03 1.16
CA MET A 297 -16.43 -19.66 1.08
C MET A 297 -16.56 -20.85 2.04
N ILE A 298 -15.58 -21.76 2.05
CA ILE A 298 -15.54 -22.88 3.00
C ILE A 298 -15.66 -22.37 4.44
N ARG A 299 -14.88 -21.34 4.78
CA ARG A 299 -14.86 -20.79 6.13
C ARG A 299 -16.18 -20.09 6.48
N ALA A 300 -16.73 -19.29 5.58
CA ALA A 300 -18.00 -18.59 5.77
C ALA A 300 -19.16 -19.58 5.98
N TRP A 301 -19.17 -20.69 5.24
CA TRP A 301 -20.15 -21.77 5.37
C TRP A 301 -19.93 -22.67 6.58
N SER A 302 -18.78 -22.59 7.25
CA SER A 302 -18.45 -23.37 8.45
C SER A 302 -18.65 -22.59 9.76
N ILE A 303 -19.00 -21.30 9.68
CA ILE A 303 -19.32 -20.48 10.87
C ILE A 303 -20.67 -20.90 11.47
N PHE A 304 -20.77 -20.87 12.80
CA PHE A 304 -21.98 -21.20 13.54
C PHE A 304 -23.21 -20.45 13.01
N GLY A 305 -24.30 -21.17 12.75
CA GLY A 305 -25.53 -20.64 12.16
C GLY A 305 -25.61 -20.73 10.63
N ALA A 306 -24.50 -20.99 9.93
CA ALA A 306 -24.51 -21.21 8.47
C ALA A 306 -25.30 -22.47 8.08
N ASP A 307 -25.37 -23.50 8.93
CA ASP A 307 -26.10 -24.73 8.65
C ASP A 307 -27.61 -24.52 8.54
N HIS A 308 -28.16 -23.58 9.31
CA HIS A 308 -29.57 -23.22 9.18
C HIS A 308 -29.86 -22.57 7.82
N ILE A 309 -28.93 -21.74 7.34
CA ILE A 309 -28.98 -21.12 6.02
C ILE A 309 -28.86 -22.18 4.93
N LYS A 310 -27.90 -23.11 5.03
CA LYS A 310 -27.72 -24.23 4.09
C LYS A 310 -28.99 -25.09 3.97
N LYS A 311 -29.62 -25.42 5.10
CA LYS A 311 -30.87 -26.20 5.14
C LYS A 311 -32.02 -25.44 4.46
N ALA A 312 -32.20 -24.16 4.79
CA ALA A 312 -33.24 -23.32 4.19
C ALA A 312 -33.03 -23.15 2.68
N LEU A 313 -31.79 -22.91 2.25
CA LEU A 313 -31.41 -22.78 0.86
C LEU A 313 -31.60 -24.09 0.09
N SER A 314 -31.16 -25.23 0.63
CA SER A 314 -31.35 -26.54 0.00
C SER A 314 -32.84 -26.87 -0.17
N LYS A 315 -33.67 -26.61 0.85
CA LYS A 315 -35.13 -26.78 0.74
C LYS A 315 -35.74 -25.88 -0.33
N PHE A 316 -35.30 -24.63 -0.41
CA PHE A 316 -35.74 -23.68 -1.43
C PHE A 316 -35.36 -24.14 -2.85
N MET A 317 -34.10 -24.56 -3.04
CA MET A 317 -33.59 -25.01 -4.33
C MET A 317 -34.32 -26.27 -4.82
N LYS A 318 -34.55 -27.24 -3.93
CA LYS A 318 -35.37 -28.43 -4.22
C LYS A 318 -36.81 -28.07 -4.57
N GLY A 319 -37.40 -27.10 -3.85
CA GLY A 319 -38.73 -26.57 -4.15
C GLY A 319 -38.83 -25.81 -5.49
N LYS A 320 -37.70 -25.40 -6.08
CA LYS A 320 -37.60 -24.79 -7.41
C LYS A 320 -37.26 -25.78 -8.53
N GLY A 321 -37.14 -27.07 -8.22
CA GLY A 321 -36.89 -28.14 -9.21
C GLY A 321 -35.45 -28.66 -9.27
N PHE A 322 -34.50 -28.05 -8.54
CA PHE A 322 -33.10 -28.50 -8.49
C PHE A 322 -32.92 -29.61 -7.45
N LYS A 323 -33.34 -30.83 -7.80
CA LYS A 323 -33.28 -32.00 -6.89
C LYS A 323 -31.86 -32.49 -6.61
N ASP A 324 -30.94 -32.22 -7.54
CA ASP A 324 -29.51 -32.55 -7.52
C ASP A 324 -28.65 -31.57 -6.71
N PHE A 325 -29.23 -30.46 -6.23
CA PHE A 325 -28.48 -29.40 -5.57
C PHE A 325 -27.76 -29.90 -4.30
N SER A 326 -26.44 -29.80 -4.32
CA SER A 326 -25.54 -30.14 -3.22
C SER A 326 -25.03 -28.87 -2.51
N THR A 327 -24.91 -28.91 -1.18
CA THR A 327 -24.41 -27.76 -0.41
C THR A 327 -22.91 -27.52 -0.61
N GLU A 328 -22.21 -28.51 -1.12
CA GLU A 328 -20.79 -28.52 -1.42
C GLU A 328 -20.49 -27.66 -2.65
N GLU A 329 -21.45 -27.52 -3.57
CA GLU A 329 -21.40 -26.57 -4.70
C GLU A 329 -21.24 -25.11 -4.20
N LEU A 330 -21.64 -24.82 -2.96
CA LEU A 330 -21.55 -23.47 -2.38
C LEU A 330 -20.12 -23.06 -2.03
N ASN A 331 -19.18 -24.00 -1.97
CA ASN A 331 -17.78 -23.69 -1.73
C ASN A 331 -17.08 -23.14 -2.99
N SER A 332 -17.67 -23.35 -4.17
CA SER A 332 -17.13 -22.94 -5.47
C SER A 332 -18.22 -22.20 -6.27
N PRO A 333 -18.58 -20.97 -5.86
CA PRO A 333 -19.70 -20.23 -6.45
C PRO A 333 -19.52 -19.95 -7.95
N GLU A 334 -18.30 -19.95 -8.46
CA GLU A 334 -17.99 -19.78 -9.88
C GLU A 334 -18.48 -20.94 -10.76
N ARG A 335 -18.66 -22.13 -10.17
CA ARG A 335 -19.14 -23.35 -10.86
C ARG A 335 -20.67 -23.46 -10.89
N ILE A 336 -21.37 -22.57 -10.20
CA ILE A 336 -22.84 -22.61 -10.12
C ILE A 336 -23.43 -22.18 -11.47
N SER A 337 -24.38 -22.98 -11.99
CA SER A 337 -25.05 -22.67 -13.26
C SER A 337 -25.87 -21.38 -13.18
N LYS A 338 -26.12 -20.75 -14.33
CA LYS A 338 -26.88 -19.50 -14.44
C LYS A 338 -28.27 -19.63 -13.79
N GLU A 339 -28.96 -20.74 -14.02
CA GLU A 339 -30.29 -21.01 -13.49
C GLU A 339 -30.28 -21.18 -11.97
N LYS A 340 -29.32 -21.94 -11.44
CA LYS A 340 -29.13 -22.10 -9.98
C LYS A 340 -28.81 -20.75 -9.33
N SER A 341 -27.92 -19.95 -9.93
CA SER A 341 -27.55 -18.62 -9.44
C SER A 341 -28.75 -17.66 -9.39
N GLN A 342 -29.61 -17.65 -10.42
CA GLN A 342 -30.84 -16.86 -10.42
C GLN A 342 -31.83 -17.29 -9.32
N ALA A 343 -31.98 -18.60 -9.08
CA ALA A 343 -32.81 -19.11 -8.00
C ALA A 343 -32.25 -18.71 -6.63
N MET A 344 -30.94 -18.79 -6.42
CA MET A 344 -30.28 -18.32 -5.20
C MET A 344 -30.48 -16.82 -4.99
N LYS A 345 -30.40 -16.00 -6.04
CA LYS A 345 -30.69 -14.57 -5.95
C LYS A 345 -32.11 -14.30 -5.42
N LYS A 346 -33.10 -15.08 -5.88
CA LYS A 346 -34.48 -15.01 -5.36
C LYS A 346 -34.54 -15.43 -3.89
N PHE A 347 -33.83 -16.50 -3.49
CA PHE A 347 -33.75 -16.91 -2.09
C PHE A 347 -33.22 -15.77 -1.19
N TRP A 348 -32.12 -15.13 -1.57
CA TRP A 348 -31.52 -14.03 -0.80
C TRP A 348 -32.41 -12.78 -0.74
N ALA A 349 -33.20 -12.53 -1.77
CA ALA A 349 -34.16 -11.42 -1.79
C ALA A 349 -35.37 -11.69 -0.87
N MET A 350 -35.84 -12.94 -0.82
CA MET A 350 -36.98 -13.35 0.01
C MET A 350 -36.59 -13.56 1.49
N ASN A 351 -35.32 -13.87 1.77
CA ASN A 351 -34.83 -14.20 3.11
C ASN A 351 -33.77 -13.20 3.56
N GLU A 352 -34.20 -12.01 3.93
CA GLU A 352 -33.29 -10.94 4.33
C GLU A 352 -32.45 -11.31 5.57
N TRP A 353 -33.04 -12.07 6.50
CA TRP A 353 -32.34 -12.61 7.67
C TRP A 353 -31.13 -13.47 7.27
N ALA A 354 -31.29 -14.34 6.26
CA ALA A 354 -30.26 -15.24 5.78
C ALA A 354 -29.16 -14.45 5.07
N LYS A 355 -29.54 -13.48 4.24
CA LYS A 355 -28.62 -12.58 3.55
C LYS A 355 -27.77 -11.78 4.54
N LYS A 356 -28.38 -11.16 5.55
CA LYS A 356 -27.69 -10.39 6.60
C LYS A 356 -26.75 -11.27 7.41
N SER A 357 -27.21 -12.44 7.83
CA SER A 357 -26.39 -13.40 8.60
C SER A 357 -25.19 -13.91 7.79
N PHE A 358 -25.41 -14.38 6.56
CA PHE A 358 -24.33 -14.88 5.72
C PHE A 358 -23.32 -13.78 5.32
N SER A 359 -23.78 -12.54 5.13
CA SER A 359 -22.88 -11.41 4.86
C SER A 359 -21.91 -11.16 6.02
N LYS A 360 -22.36 -11.29 7.28
CA LYS A 360 -21.48 -11.21 8.46
C LYS A 360 -20.47 -12.36 8.49
N ASN A 361 -20.90 -13.58 8.14
CA ASN A 361 -20.01 -14.74 8.03
C ASN A 361 -18.93 -14.53 6.96
N MET A 362 -19.31 -13.99 5.80
CA MET A 362 -18.37 -13.63 4.73
C MET A 362 -17.38 -12.56 5.18
N GLU A 363 -17.83 -11.51 5.86
CA GLU A 363 -16.92 -10.47 6.37
C GLU A 363 -15.91 -11.05 7.38
N HIS A 364 -16.37 -11.89 8.29
CA HIS A 364 -15.50 -12.58 9.24
C HIS A 364 -14.51 -13.52 8.53
N ALA A 365 -14.97 -14.30 7.56
CA ALA A 365 -14.12 -15.20 6.78
C ALA A 365 -13.06 -14.44 5.99
N TRP A 366 -13.42 -13.35 5.31
CA TRP A 366 -12.47 -12.47 4.62
C TRP A 366 -11.42 -11.88 5.56
N LYS A 367 -11.83 -11.37 6.72
CA LYS A 367 -10.89 -10.85 7.74
C LYS A 367 -9.93 -11.95 8.22
N SER A 368 -10.44 -13.17 8.42
CA SER A 368 -9.62 -14.31 8.85
C SER A 368 -8.63 -14.74 7.79
N ILE A 369 -9.08 -14.96 6.55
CA ILE A 369 -8.20 -15.38 5.45
C ILE A 369 -7.16 -14.29 5.14
N LYS A 370 -7.52 -13.00 5.22
CA LYS A 370 -6.55 -11.91 5.07
C LYS A 370 -5.46 -11.95 6.15
N LYS A 371 -5.84 -12.20 7.41
CA LYS A 371 -4.85 -12.41 8.49
C LYS A 371 -3.97 -13.62 8.22
N GLU A 372 -4.52 -14.70 7.68
CA GLU A 372 -3.74 -15.89 7.30
C GLU A 372 -2.78 -15.59 6.14
N GLN A 373 -3.21 -14.82 5.14
CA GLN A 373 -2.38 -14.38 4.01
C GLN A 373 -1.20 -13.51 4.43
N ASP A 374 -1.38 -12.69 5.47
CA ASP A 374 -0.33 -11.87 6.05
C ASP A 374 0.49 -12.60 7.13
N MET A 375 0.17 -13.86 7.45
CA MET A 375 0.86 -14.65 8.45
C MET A 375 2.23 -15.09 7.95
N TYR A 376 3.21 -15.05 8.85
CA TYR A 376 4.53 -15.60 8.62
C TYR A 376 4.99 -16.43 9.82
N TYR A 377 5.95 -17.31 9.56
CA TYR A 377 6.62 -18.13 10.55
C TYR A 377 8.09 -17.75 10.60
N ILE A 378 8.65 -17.65 11.80
CA ILE A 378 10.10 -17.59 11.95
C ILE A 378 10.61 -19.03 11.89
N VAL A 379 11.44 -19.33 10.90
CA VAL A 379 11.95 -20.70 10.71
C VAL A 379 13.27 -20.84 11.44
N ASP A 380 13.21 -21.58 12.54
CA ASP A 380 14.40 -21.93 13.32
C ASP A 380 14.85 -23.35 12.99
N LEU A 381 15.96 -23.46 12.27
CA LEU A 381 16.55 -24.75 11.90
C LEU A 381 17.72 -25.14 12.78
N THR A 382 18.07 -24.31 13.77
CA THR A 382 19.33 -24.45 14.51
C THR A 382 19.02 -24.71 15.98
N PRO A 383 19.51 -25.83 16.56
CA PRO A 383 19.31 -26.10 17.98
C PRO A 383 19.81 -24.98 18.89
N ASN A 384 19.09 -24.70 19.97
CA ASN A 384 19.42 -23.61 20.91
C ASN A 384 20.82 -23.75 21.53
N LEU A 385 21.23 -24.98 21.84
CA LEU A 385 22.57 -25.22 22.39
C LEU A 385 23.67 -24.95 21.38
N PHE A 386 23.44 -25.28 20.10
CA PHE A 386 24.36 -24.92 19.01
C PHE A 386 24.51 -23.40 18.91
N LYS A 387 23.40 -22.65 18.87
CA LYS A 387 23.40 -21.18 18.85
C LYS A 387 24.22 -20.59 19.99
N LYS A 388 23.98 -21.06 21.22
CA LYS A 388 24.72 -20.62 22.42
C LYS A 388 26.23 -20.82 22.27
N ARG A 389 26.66 -21.98 21.75
CA ARG A 389 28.09 -22.26 21.53
C ARG A 389 28.70 -21.43 20.41
N PHE A 390 27.96 -21.24 19.33
CA PHE A 390 28.38 -20.40 18.23
C PHE A 390 28.64 -18.96 18.69
N PHE A 391 27.72 -18.36 19.44
CA PHE A 391 27.89 -16.99 19.96
C PHE A 391 29.03 -16.91 20.99
N ALA A 392 29.16 -17.88 21.89
CA ALA A 392 30.31 -17.95 22.80
C ALA A 392 31.65 -18.09 22.06
N TRP A 393 31.68 -18.79 20.93
CA TRP A 393 32.85 -18.85 20.06
C TRP A 393 33.11 -17.52 19.35
N CYS A 394 32.06 -16.83 18.88
CA CYS A 394 32.20 -15.49 18.27
C CYS A 394 32.82 -14.49 19.25
N GLU A 395 32.33 -14.45 20.49
CA GLU A 395 32.86 -13.60 21.56
C GLU A 395 34.34 -13.89 21.82
N LYS A 396 34.73 -15.17 21.93
CA LYS A 396 36.13 -15.59 22.12
C LYS A 396 37.06 -15.19 20.98
N ASN A 397 36.53 -15.07 19.76
CA ASN A 397 37.29 -14.71 18.55
C ASN A 397 37.16 -13.22 18.17
N GLY A 398 36.54 -12.39 19.01
CA GLY A 398 36.37 -10.96 18.75
C GLY A 398 35.49 -10.65 17.54
N ILE A 399 34.55 -11.53 17.19
CA ILE A 399 33.62 -11.33 16.08
C ILE A 399 32.44 -10.48 16.57
N ASP A 400 32.13 -9.40 15.85
CA ASP A 400 30.96 -8.57 16.12
C ASP A 400 29.67 -9.35 15.85
N THR A 401 28.86 -9.51 16.90
CA THR A 401 27.59 -10.28 16.89
C THR A 401 26.36 -9.40 16.80
N THR A 402 26.50 -8.07 16.78
CA THR A 402 25.37 -7.11 16.76
C THR A 402 24.38 -7.35 15.62
N ASN A 403 24.87 -7.78 14.46
CA ASN A 403 24.08 -8.05 13.26
C ASN A 403 24.04 -9.55 12.88
N LEU A 404 24.33 -10.47 13.81
CA LEU A 404 24.24 -11.91 13.56
C LEU A 404 22.98 -12.49 14.23
N SER A 405 21.99 -12.92 13.44
CA SER A 405 20.81 -13.61 13.98
C SER A 405 20.41 -14.86 13.20
N PHE A 406 20.18 -15.97 13.91
CA PHE A 406 19.66 -17.22 13.33
C PHE A 406 18.16 -17.15 13.04
N ASP A 407 17.48 -16.10 13.49
CA ASP A 407 16.02 -15.96 13.47
C ASP A 407 15.54 -15.01 12.35
N GLU A 408 16.42 -14.68 11.39
CA GLU A 408 16.15 -13.72 10.32
C GLU A 408 15.16 -14.24 9.26
N PHE A 409 15.01 -15.57 9.15
CA PHE A 409 14.19 -16.15 8.09
C PHE A 409 12.71 -16.18 8.45
N LYS A 410 11.94 -15.38 7.73
CA LYS A 410 10.48 -15.41 7.73
C LYS A 410 9.97 -16.23 6.55
N TYR A 411 9.16 -17.24 6.85
CA TYR A 411 8.42 -18.02 5.88
C TYR A 411 6.98 -17.53 5.80
N TYR A 412 6.59 -17.08 4.62
CA TYR A 412 5.24 -16.66 4.25
C TYR A 412 4.60 -17.79 3.43
N PRO A 413 3.66 -18.58 4.01
CA PRO A 413 3.04 -19.70 3.31
C PRO A 413 2.24 -19.29 2.08
N HIS A 414 1.66 -18.08 2.11
CA HIS A 414 0.76 -17.59 1.07
C HIS A 414 1.35 -16.44 0.24
N LYS A 415 2.61 -16.07 0.47
CA LYS A 415 3.33 -15.04 -0.28
C LYS A 415 4.74 -15.54 -0.64
N PRO A 416 4.84 -16.56 -1.51
CA PRO A 416 6.11 -17.19 -1.84
C PRO A 416 7.15 -16.20 -2.40
N GLU A 417 6.70 -15.11 -3.04
CA GLU A 417 7.55 -14.03 -3.53
C GLU A 417 8.27 -13.25 -2.42
N GLN A 418 7.75 -13.28 -1.18
CA GLN A 418 8.36 -12.65 -0.01
C GLN A 418 9.35 -13.56 0.71
N ASN A 419 9.40 -14.85 0.35
CA ASN A 419 10.36 -15.82 0.89
C ASN A 419 11.74 -15.62 0.25
N LYS A 420 12.36 -14.48 0.57
CA LYS A 420 13.73 -14.14 0.19
C LYS A 420 14.68 -14.46 1.33
N LEU A 421 15.78 -15.13 1.00
CA LEU A 421 16.82 -15.46 1.94
C LEU A 421 17.82 -14.30 2.00
N ASP A 422 18.05 -13.74 3.18
CA ASP A 422 19.30 -13.04 3.49
C ASP A 422 19.93 -13.77 4.68
N SER A 423 20.87 -14.67 4.39
CA SER A 423 21.68 -15.36 5.41
C SER A 423 23.17 -15.12 5.18
N SER A 424 23.50 -14.05 4.46
CA SER A 424 24.84 -13.75 3.97
C SER A 424 25.88 -13.59 5.09
N LEU A 425 25.48 -13.01 6.23
CA LEU A 425 26.37 -12.72 7.35
C LEU A 425 26.67 -13.94 8.23
N ILE A 426 25.66 -14.72 8.62
CA ILE A 426 25.87 -15.94 9.43
C ILE A 426 26.63 -17.02 8.67
N ASN A 427 26.33 -17.19 7.37
CA ASN A 427 27.00 -18.20 6.54
C ASN A 427 28.51 -17.98 6.42
N LYS A 428 29.01 -16.76 6.67
CA LYS A 428 30.45 -16.45 6.72
C LYS A 428 31.16 -17.10 7.90
N TYR A 429 30.46 -17.29 9.03
CA TYR A 429 31.07 -17.67 10.30
C TYR A 429 30.71 -19.08 10.76
N VAL A 430 29.55 -19.63 10.36
CA VAL A 430 29.14 -20.99 10.75
C VAL A 430 30.14 -22.07 10.29
N PRO A 431 30.67 -22.07 9.06
CA PRO A 431 31.70 -23.04 8.65
C PRO A 431 32.96 -22.93 9.52
N LYS A 432 33.41 -21.71 9.83
CA LYS A 432 34.58 -21.48 10.68
C LYS A 432 34.38 -22.00 12.10
N PHE A 433 33.17 -21.85 12.64
CA PHE A 433 32.82 -22.41 13.95
C PHE A 433 32.88 -23.94 13.95
N ILE A 434 32.31 -24.57 12.91
CA ILE A 434 32.31 -26.03 12.72
C ILE A 434 33.75 -26.56 12.65
N ASP A 435 34.59 -25.93 11.83
CA ASP A 435 36.00 -26.31 11.65
C ASP A 435 36.83 -26.17 12.94
N ALA A 436 36.41 -25.27 13.85
CA ALA A 436 37.09 -25.04 15.11
C ALA A 436 36.69 -26.00 16.24
N GLN A 437 35.65 -26.84 16.06
CA GLN A 437 35.22 -27.78 17.10
C GLN A 437 36.07 -29.07 17.09
N SER A 438 36.33 -29.63 18.27
CA SER A 438 36.95 -30.94 18.42
C SER A 438 35.93 -32.05 18.14
N GLY A 439 35.75 -32.42 16.86
CA GLY A 439 34.84 -33.48 16.41
C GLY A 439 34.15 -33.14 15.09
N ASP A 440 33.42 -34.09 14.50
CA ASP A 440 32.63 -33.85 13.28
C ASP A 440 31.26 -33.24 13.65
N GLU A 441 31.26 -31.92 13.89
CA GLU A 441 30.05 -31.18 14.22
C GLU A 441 29.01 -31.21 13.07
N SER A 442 29.47 -31.40 11.82
CA SER A 442 28.59 -31.60 10.66
C SER A 442 27.83 -32.92 10.76
N GLN A 443 28.51 -34.02 11.07
CA GLN A 443 27.87 -35.31 11.30
C GLN A 443 26.94 -35.29 12.51
N LYS A 444 27.32 -34.60 13.60
CA LYS A 444 26.45 -34.41 14.77
C LYS A 444 25.14 -33.73 14.38
N MET A 445 25.21 -32.71 13.52
CA MET A 445 24.03 -31.99 13.04
C MET A 445 23.18 -32.82 12.06
N ALA A 446 23.80 -33.61 11.18
CA ALA A 446 23.09 -34.60 10.37
C ALA A 446 22.28 -35.57 11.24
N ASN A 447 22.95 -36.15 12.24
CA ASN A 447 22.35 -37.08 13.20
C ASN A 447 21.25 -36.41 14.04
N THR A 448 21.39 -35.11 14.32
CA THR A 448 20.39 -34.31 15.05
C THR A 448 19.08 -34.22 14.26
N TYR A 449 19.14 -33.81 12.98
CA TYR A 449 17.94 -33.76 12.13
C TYR A 449 17.31 -35.15 11.97
N PHE A 450 18.14 -36.17 11.72
CA PHE A 450 17.68 -37.55 11.60
C PHE A 450 16.94 -38.05 12.85
N LEU A 451 17.57 -37.92 14.03
CA LEU A 451 16.98 -38.35 15.28
C LEU A 451 15.73 -37.55 15.64
N SER A 452 15.70 -36.25 15.35
CA SER A 452 14.52 -35.41 15.56
C SER A 452 13.32 -35.88 14.74
N LEU A 453 13.53 -36.27 13.48
CA LEU A 453 12.47 -36.77 12.60
C LEU A 453 11.94 -38.13 13.07
N LEU A 454 12.82 -39.02 13.54
CA LEU A 454 12.40 -40.29 14.12
C LEU A 454 11.58 -40.12 15.41
N ARG A 455 12.03 -39.26 16.32
CA ARG A 455 11.29 -38.98 17.56
C ARG A 455 9.96 -38.30 17.26
N PHE A 456 9.95 -37.35 16.34
CA PHE A 456 8.73 -36.68 15.91
C PHE A 456 7.74 -37.66 15.27
N ARG A 457 8.19 -38.60 14.43
CA ARG A 457 7.33 -39.67 13.86
C ARG A 457 6.61 -40.48 14.95
N ARG A 458 7.31 -40.81 16.04
CA ARG A 458 6.73 -41.50 17.20
C ARG A 458 5.77 -40.61 17.98
N THR A 459 6.08 -39.33 18.11
CA THR A 459 5.15 -38.35 18.70
C THR A 459 3.85 -38.30 17.90
N LEU A 460 3.92 -38.36 16.57
CA LEU A 460 2.73 -38.43 15.71
C LEU A 460 1.90 -39.71 15.88
N ASP A 461 2.52 -40.85 16.20
CA ASP A 461 1.79 -42.11 16.45
C ASP A 461 1.04 -42.11 17.79
N LYS A 462 1.50 -41.33 18.77
CA LYS A 462 0.88 -41.21 20.09
C LYS A 462 -0.31 -40.23 20.11
N LEU A 463 -0.57 -39.53 19.01
CA LEU A 463 -1.67 -38.57 18.91
C LEU A 463 -3.00 -39.29 18.77
N ASP A 464 -4.00 -38.85 19.54
CA ASP A 464 -5.35 -39.39 19.51
C ASP A 464 -6.14 -38.82 18.31
N PRO A 465 -6.48 -39.63 17.30
CA PRO A 465 -7.16 -39.16 16.09
C PRO A 465 -8.56 -38.61 16.37
N SER A 466 -9.22 -39.07 17.44
CA SER A 466 -10.60 -38.66 17.77
C SER A 466 -10.72 -37.19 18.18
N LYS A 467 -9.59 -36.58 18.58
CA LYS A 467 -9.52 -35.19 19.06
C LYS A 467 -9.07 -34.21 17.98
N MET A 468 -9.00 -34.65 16.71
CA MET A 468 -8.41 -33.88 15.62
C MET A 468 -9.40 -33.64 14.50
N ASN A 469 -9.26 -32.50 13.83
CA ASN A 469 -10.03 -32.21 12.63
C ASN A 469 -9.45 -32.96 11.42
N LYS A 470 -10.22 -33.03 10.32
CA LYS A 470 -9.85 -33.77 9.12
C LYS A 470 -8.54 -33.27 8.47
N ASP A 471 -8.30 -31.96 8.52
CA ASP A 471 -7.13 -31.33 7.90
C ASP A 471 -5.85 -31.65 8.71
N SER A 472 -5.95 -31.62 10.04
CA SER A 472 -4.89 -32.03 10.96
C SER A 472 -4.52 -33.50 10.78
N LEU A 473 -5.51 -34.38 10.63
CA LEU A 473 -5.28 -35.80 10.36
C LEU A 473 -4.57 -36.01 9.02
N ALA A 474 -5.01 -35.31 7.98
CA ALA A 474 -4.35 -35.37 6.67
C ALA A 474 -2.91 -34.84 6.72
N ALA A 475 -2.66 -33.78 7.49
CA ALA A 475 -1.33 -33.23 7.71
C ALA A 475 -0.41 -34.22 8.45
N ILE A 476 -0.93 -34.91 9.47
CA ILE A 476 -0.20 -35.94 10.22
C ILE A 476 0.20 -37.09 9.30
N GLU A 477 -0.75 -37.68 8.57
CA GLU A 477 -0.46 -38.80 7.67
C GLU A 477 0.53 -38.40 6.57
N LYS A 478 0.42 -37.18 6.04
CA LYS A 478 1.39 -36.65 5.08
C LYS A 478 2.77 -36.45 5.73
N ALA A 479 2.85 -35.97 6.97
CA ALA A 479 4.12 -35.85 7.71
C ALA A 479 4.79 -37.21 7.87
N LYS A 480 4.03 -38.21 8.30
CA LYS A 480 4.48 -39.59 8.48
C LYS A 480 5.09 -40.15 7.19
N ALA A 481 4.35 -40.05 6.09
CA ALA A 481 4.80 -40.51 4.77
C ALA A 481 6.07 -39.77 4.29
N GLN A 482 6.18 -38.46 4.53
CA GLN A 482 7.37 -37.68 4.17
C GLN A 482 8.60 -38.08 4.98
N ILE A 483 8.44 -38.33 6.28
CA ILE A 483 9.52 -38.82 7.13
C ILE A 483 9.97 -40.20 6.66
N GLU A 484 9.02 -41.09 6.38
CA GLU A 484 9.32 -42.44 5.93
C GLU A 484 10.06 -42.44 4.59
N LEU A 485 9.52 -41.77 3.57
CA LEU A 485 10.18 -41.61 2.27
C LEU A 485 11.55 -40.91 2.37
N GLY A 486 11.70 -40.02 3.34
CA GLY A 486 12.94 -39.30 3.60
C GLY A 486 14.02 -40.20 4.19
N LEU A 487 13.70 -40.95 5.25
CA LEU A 487 14.67 -41.64 6.09
C LEU A 487 14.98 -43.09 5.69
N TYR A 488 14.07 -43.80 5.01
CA TYR A 488 14.24 -45.23 4.69
C TYR A 488 14.56 -45.49 3.21
N GLU A 489 15.39 -46.50 2.95
CA GLU A 489 15.68 -47.04 1.62
C GLU A 489 14.60 -48.03 1.19
N GLY A 490 14.20 -47.99 -0.08
CA GLY A 490 13.46 -49.09 -0.73
C GLY A 490 12.09 -49.42 -0.11
N LEU A 491 11.33 -48.40 0.33
CA LEU A 491 9.95 -48.57 0.79
C LEU A 491 9.09 -49.11 -0.36
N THR A 492 8.89 -50.42 -0.37
CA THR A 492 7.87 -51.10 -1.16
C THR A 492 6.89 -51.78 -0.20
N PRO A 493 5.63 -52.04 -0.61
CA PRO A 493 4.60 -52.60 0.28
C PRO A 493 5.00 -53.91 1.00
N ASN A 494 6.04 -54.61 0.54
CA ASN A 494 6.43 -55.93 1.02
C ASN A 494 7.67 -55.97 1.95
N THR A 495 8.27 -54.83 2.34
CA THR A 495 9.55 -54.80 3.11
C THR A 495 9.47 -54.16 4.50
N TYR A 496 8.27 -54.00 5.08
CA TYR A 496 8.04 -53.37 6.40
C TYR A 496 8.85 -53.95 7.59
N GLY A 497 9.49 -55.12 7.45
CA GLY A 497 10.34 -55.73 8.48
C GLY A 497 11.86 -55.56 8.33
N GLN A 498 12.36 -54.99 7.22
CA GLN A 498 13.81 -54.87 6.92
C GLN A 498 14.19 -53.51 6.32
N ALA A 499 13.46 -52.44 6.66
CA ALA A 499 13.76 -51.12 6.14
C ALA A 499 15.14 -50.63 6.64
N ARG A 500 16.10 -50.50 5.71
CA ARG A 500 17.40 -49.89 5.99
C ARG A 500 17.26 -48.38 5.99
N PHE A 501 17.92 -47.70 6.91
CA PHE A 501 17.96 -46.23 6.87
C PHE A 501 18.94 -45.75 5.81
N LYS A 502 18.59 -44.64 5.15
CA LYS A 502 19.51 -43.94 4.26
C LYS A 502 20.70 -43.40 5.03
N LYS A 503 21.89 -43.48 4.44
CA LYS A 503 23.03 -42.67 4.88
C LYS A 503 22.85 -41.25 4.35
N LEU A 504 22.57 -40.31 5.25
CA LEU A 504 22.28 -38.92 4.92
C LEU A 504 23.38 -37.99 5.44
N GLY A 505 23.83 -37.07 4.60
CA GLY A 505 24.64 -35.93 5.02
C GLY A 505 23.82 -34.87 5.75
N ALA A 506 24.49 -33.87 6.34
CA ALA A 506 23.83 -32.80 7.11
C ALA A 506 22.79 -32.03 6.29
N LEU A 507 23.12 -31.65 5.06
CA LEU A 507 22.22 -30.93 4.15
C LEU A 507 21.01 -31.78 3.73
N GLU A 508 21.21 -33.08 3.49
CA GLU A 508 20.13 -33.98 3.08
C GLU A 508 19.15 -34.25 4.22
N ALA A 509 19.66 -34.46 5.43
CA ALA A 509 18.84 -34.64 6.63
C ALA A 509 18.07 -33.35 6.97
N GLN A 510 18.74 -32.19 6.90
CA GLN A 510 18.11 -30.88 7.06
C GLN A 510 17.04 -30.63 6.00
N PHE A 511 17.26 -31.05 4.76
CA PHE A 511 16.28 -30.90 3.68
C PHE A 511 14.98 -31.66 3.99
N ILE A 512 15.07 -32.90 4.48
CA ILE A 512 13.90 -33.68 4.87
C ILE A 512 13.17 -33.00 6.04
N TYR A 513 13.92 -32.50 7.03
CA TYR A 513 13.36 -31.76 8.16
C TYR A 513 12.58 -30.51 7.69
N ASN A 514 13.19 -29.70 6.82
CA ASN A 514 12.58 -28.51 6.25
C ASN A 514 11.32 -28.83 5.46
N ARG A 515 11.32 -29.94 4.72
CA ARG A 515 10.13 -30.35 3.95
C ARG A 515 8.95 -30.66 4.86
N VAL A 516 9.19 -31.35 5.98
CA VAL A 516 8.16 -31.62 6.99
C VAL A 516 7.70 -30.32 7.65
N LEU A 517 8.65 -29.47 8.08
CA LEU A 517 8.35 -28.19 8.73
C LEU A 517 7.53 -27.25 7.83
N ASN A 518 7.95 -27.05 6.57
CA ASN A 518 7.25 -26.20 5.59
C ASN A 518 5.84 -26.71 5.31
N MET A 519 5.68 -28.03 5.19
CA MET A 519 4.36 -28.62 5.01
C MET A 519 3.45 -28.31 6.21
N LEU A 520 3.94 -28.45 7.45
CA LEU A 520 3.16 -28.11 8.64
C LEU A 520 2.82 -26.61 8.72
N MET A 521 3.74 -25.73 8.30
CA MET A 521 3.50 -24.29 8.21
C MET A 521 2.43 -23.93 7.17
N ASN A 522 2.39 -24.64 6.03
CA ASN A 522 1.40 -24.42 4.99
C ASN A 522 -0.02 -24.77 5.41
N VAL A 523 -0.18 -25.69 6.37
CA VAL A 523 -1.48 -26.08 6.94
C VAL A 523 -1.72 -25.46 8.32
N HIS A 524 -0.84 -24.58 8.79
CA HIS A 524 -0.94 -23.87 10.05
C HIS A 524 -0.99 -24.76 11.32
N GLU A 525 -0.29 -25.91 11.30
CA GLU A 525 -0.24 -26.86 12.41
C GLU A 525 0.76 -26.45 13.52
N ASN A 526 0.49 -25.30 14.17
CA ASN A 526 1.39 -24.65 15.13
C ASN A 526 1.84 -25.57 16.28
N LYS A 527 0.96 -26.45 16.76
CA LYS A 527 1.28 -27.41 17.84
C LYS A 527 2.30 -28.45 17.37
N LEU A 528 2.14 -28.95 16.14
CA LEU A 528 3.06 -29.93 15.56
C LEU A 528 4.40 -29.30 15.21
N ILE A 529 4.40 -28.06 14.71
CA ILE A 529 5.62 -27.26 14.48
C ILE A 529 6.42 -27.13 15.77
N LYS A 530 5.75 -26.78 16.89
CA LYS A 530 6.39 -26.67 18.20
C LYS A 530 7.02 -27.99 18.64
N ASN A 531 6.28 -29.09 18.54
CA ASN A 531 6.78 -30.42 18.90
C ASN A 531 8.00 -30.83 18.06
N LEU A 532 7.98 -30.55 16.75
CA LEU A 532 9.11 -30.83 15.85
C LEU A 532 10.37 -30.02 16.23
N ASN A 533 10.21 -28.76 16.64
CA ASN A 533 11.30 -27.92 17.12
C ASN A 533 11.82 -28.38 18.50
N GLU A 534 10.94 -28.82 19.39
CA GLU A 534 11.32 -29.40 20.68
C GLU A 534 12.16 -30.68 20.48
N GLU A 535 11.75 -31.55 19.56
CA GLU A 535 12.53 -32.76 19.22
C GLU A 535 13.88 -32.46 18.58
N LEU A 536 13.99 -31.40 17.77
CA LEU A 536 15.26 -30.94 17.23
C LEU A 536 16.25 -30.55 18.34
N ASN A 537 15.78 -29.76 19.31
CA ASN A 537 16.58 -29.35 20.46
C ASN A 537 16.98 -30.55 21.33
N ASN A 538 16.03 -31.44 21.63
CA ASN A 538 16.26 -32.63 22.45
C ASN A 538 17.24 -33.61 21.78
N ALA A 539 17.16 -33.77 20.47
CA ALA A 539 18.08 -34.60 19.69
C ALA A 539 19.51 -34.07 19.79
N TYR A 540 19.72 -32.77 19.58
CA TYR A 540 21.05 -32.16 19.66
C TYR A 540 21.66 -32.32 21.06
N VAL A 541 20.88 -32.00 22.12
CA VAL A 541 21.33 -32.17 23.51
C VAL A 541 21.71 -33.62 23.82
N THR A 542 20.96 -34.59 23.28
CA THR A 542 21.25 -36.02 23.48
C THR A 542 22.58 -36.41 22.85
N LEU A 543 22.81 -35.99 21.60
CA LEU A 543 24.02 -36.33 20.85
C LEU A 543 25.25 -35.61 21.42
N ASP A 544 25.08 -34.37 21.87
CA ASP A 544 26.15 -33.59 22.46
C ASP A 544 26.67 -34.20 23.78
N LYS A 545 25.76 -34.70 24.63
CA LYS A 545 26.13 -35.39 25.89
C LYS A 545 26.87 -36.70 25.66
N ARG A 546 26.65 -37.38 24.52
CA ARG A 546 27.21 -38.71 24.23
C ARG A 546 28.61 -38.66 23.59
N GLY A 547 29.11 -37.50 23.17
CA GLY A 547 30.46 -37.35 22.61
C GLY A 547 30.70 -38.14 21.30
N SER A 548 31.95 -38.55 21.04
CA SER A 548 32.36 -39.26 19.80
C SER A 548 31.67 -40.63 19.60
N ALA A 549 31.21 -41.28 20.67
CA ALA A 549 30.45 -42.52 20.62
C ALA A 549 29.05 -42.35 19.95
N ALA A 550 28.54 -41.12 19.85
CA ALA A 550 27.26 -40.81 19.21
C ALA A 550 27.33 -40.70 17.68
N MET A 551 28.53 -40.64 17.11
CA MET A 551 28.71 -40.51 15.65
C MET A 551 28.56 -41.83 14.91
N ALA A 552 28.62 -42.94 15.65
CA ALA A 552 28.20 -44.27 15.21
C ALA A 552 26.74 -44.51 15.64
N ILE A 553 25.79 -43.71 15.13
CA ILE A 553 24.43 -44.23 15.04
C ILE A 553 24.49 -45.27 13.93
N ASP A 554 24.86 -46.50 14.28
CA ASP A 554 24.73 -47.61 13.35
C ASP A 554 23.22 -47.76 13.10
N PRO A 555 22.72 -47.50 11.88
CA PRO A 555 21.30 -47.58 11.61
C PRO A 555 20.74 -49.00 11.84
N ILE A 556 21.63 -49.98 12.03
CA ILE A 556 21.35 -51.37 12.37
C ILE A 556 20.95 -51.56 13.84
N THR A 557 21.32 -50.65 14.76
CA THR A 557 21.06 -50.82 16.21
C THR A 557 19.78 -50.16 16.72
N LEU A 558 19.11 -49.32 15.92
CA LEU A 558 17.78 -48.81 16.24
C LEU A 558 16.72 -49.77 15.71
N LYS A 559 16.43 -50.84 16.48
CA LYS A 559 15.17 -51.56 16.31
C LYS A 559 14.04 -50.58 16.56
N ILE A 560 13.02 -50.61 15.70
CA ILE A 560 11.83 -49.74 15.73
C ILE A 560 11.21 -49.66 17.15
N HIS A 561 11.43 -50.68 17.99
CA HIS A 561 10.88 -50.84 19.33
C HIS A 561 11.81 -50.50 20.52
N ASP A 562 13.09 -50.16 20.36
CA ASP A 562 14.03 -50.06 21.51
C ASP A 562 14.58 -48.66 21.84
N VAL A 563 13.91 -47.56 21.46
CA VAL A 563 14.22 -46.20 21.99
C VAL A 563 12.95 -45.42 22.27
#